data_AF-A0AAV5WVU3-F1
#
_entry.id   AF-A0AAV5WVU3-F1
#
_cell.length_a   1.000
_cell.length_b   1.000
_cell.length_c   1.000
_cell.angle_alpha   90.00
_cell.angle_beta   90.00
_cell.angle_gamma   90.00
#
_symmetry.space_group_name_H-M   'P 1'
#
loop_
_entity.id
_entity.type
_entity.pdbx_description
1 polymer ?
#
loop_
_entity_poly.entity_id
_entity_poly.type
_entity_poly.pdbx_seq_one_letter_code
_entity_poly.pdbx_strand_id
1 'polypeptide(L)'
;LYSMGELKAGQRSYYDTHFFPQNWYCGFNRALANYTIIRYGSEGSDQERMADEITDVLSKANVDREHIQYIRNSLLSSRTEHSTAGSADKVKYMRMARYSEYIMSVITRMFYHDYILFGFPFPVIPRPTGPPPRFIQEDTLIS
;
A
#
# COMPACT_ATOMS: atom_id res chain seq x y z
N LEU A 1 12.14 -21.00 0.53
CA LEU A 1 11.38 -21.55 1.67
C LEU A 1 11.69 -20.73 2.90
N TYR A 2 10.93 -19.66 3.16
CA TYR A 2 11.06 -18.96 4.45
C TYR A 2 10.29 -19.76 5.48
N SER A 3 11.02 -20.21 6.51
CA SER A 3 10.47 -20.87 7.69
C SER A 3 9.41 -19.96 8.33
N MET A 4 8.15 -20.39 8.30
CA MET A 4 7.13 -19.85 9.21
C MET A 4 7.43 -20.42 10.61
N GLY A 5 8.45 -19.86 11.25
CA GLY A 5 8.70 -20.11 12.67
C GLY A 5 7.48 -19.66 13.47
N GLU A 6 7.08 -20.49 14.44
CA GLU A 6 5.90 -20.29 15.28
C GLU A 6 5.81 -18.85 15.80
N LEU A 7 4.82 -18.09 15.31
CA LEU A 7 4.51 -16.76 15.83
C LEU A 7 3.98 -16.92 17.25
N LYS A 8 4.68 -16.36 18.24
CA LYS A 8 4.17 -16.33 19.61
C LYS A 8 2.97 -15.39 19.70
N ALA A 9 1.99 -15.74 20.54
CA ALA A 9 0.86 -14.88 20.83
C ALA A 9 1.34 -13.46 21.21
N GLY A 10 0.91 -12.46 20.45
CA GLY A 10 1.31 -11.05 20.63
C GLY A 10 2.46 -10.56 19.74
N GLN A 11 3.11 -11.42 18.94
CA GLN A 11 4.11 -10.97 17.96
C GLN A 11 3.47 -10.63 16.61
N ARG A 12 3.78 -9.45 16.08
CA ARG A 12 3.43 -9.05 14.71
C ARG A 12 4.35 -9.75 13.72
N SER A 13 3.78 -10.42 12.73
CA SER A 13 4.54 -10.94 11.60
C SER A 13 5.05 -9.81 10.69
N TYR A 14 5.93 -10.18 9.76
CA TYR A 14 6.33 -9.30 8.66
C TYR A 14 5.09 -8.78 7.92
N TYR A 15 4.15 -9.66 7.57
CA TYR A 15 2.94 -9.27 6.83
C TYR A 15 2.01 -8.37 7.63
N ASP A 16 1.84 -8.63 8.92
CA ASP A 16 1.04 -7.80 9.83
C ASP A 16 1.52 -6.35 9.79
N THR A 17 2.82 -6.14 9.92
CA THR A 17 3.41 -4.80 9.94
C THR A 17 3.27 -4.08 8.59
N HIS A 18 3.25 -4.82 7.47
CA HIS A 18 3.19 -4.24 6.12
C HIS A 18 1.77 -4.08 5.58
N PHE A 19 0.77 -4.76 6.15
CA PHE A 19 -0.59 -4.82 5.61
C PHE A 19 -1.67 -4.19 6.50
N PHE A 20 -1.34 -3.76 7.72
CA PHE A 20 -2.31 -3.08 8.57
C PHE A 20 -2.70 -1.69 8.06
N PRO A 21 -3.97 -1.28 8.25
CA PRO A 21 -4.43 0.08 8.04
C PRO A 21 -3.56 1.12 8.74
N GLN A 22 -3.34 2.25 8.08
CA GLN A 22 -2.50 3.33 8.60
C GLN A 22 -3.15 3.96 9.85
N ASN A 23 -4.47 4.00 9.92
CA ASN A 23 -5.15 4.51 11.10
C ASN A 23 -5.04 3.59 12.34
N TRP A 24 -4.50 2.38 12.21
CA TRP A 24 -4.28 1.45 13.34
C TRP A 24 -2.94 1.66 14.04
N TYR A 25 -2.06 2.52 13.52
CA TYR A 25 -0.82 2.86 14.21
C TYR A 25 -1.09 3.52 15.56
N CYS A 26 -0.34 3.09 16.57
CA CYS A 26 -0.52 3.59 17.94
C CYS A 26 -0.37 5.12 17.98
N GLY A 27 -1.40 5.80 18.51
CA GLY A 27 -1.40 7.25 18.66
C GLY A 27 -1.64 8.03 17.36
N PHE A 28 -1.94 7.37 16.24
CA PHE A 28 -2.19 8.03 14.96
C PHE A 28 -3.27 9.11 15.08
N ASN A 29 -4.38 8.82 15.75
CA ASN A 29 -5.47 9.78 15.96
C ASN A 29 -5.06 11.05 16.72
N ARG A 30 -4.09 10.95 17.65
CA ARG A 30 -3.57 12.10 18.42
C ARG A 30 -2.53 12.89 17.62
N ALA A 31 -1.77 12.21 16.78
CA ALA A 31 -0.70 12.80 15.98
C ALA A 31 -1.17 13.32 14.62
N LEU A 32 -2.38 12.96 14.18
CA LEU A 32 -2.87 13.26 12.82
C LEU A 32 -2.80 14.75 12.47
N ALA A 33 -3.14 15.63 13.42
CA ALA A 33 -3.08 17.08 13.22
C ALA A 33 -1.66 17.61 12.96
N ASN A 34 -0.63 16.82 13.28
CA ASN A 34 0.77 17.18 13.11
C ASN A 34 1.37 16.59 11.82
N TYR A 35 0.60 15.81 11.04
CA TYR A 35 1.08 15.22 9.80
C TYR A 35 0.75 16.07 8.58
N THR A 36 1.69 16.12 7.65
CA THR A 36 1.38 16.42 6.25
C THR A 36 1.19 15.11 5.51
N ILE A 37 0.00 14.91 4.95
CA ILE A 37 -0.35 13.68 4.24
C ILE A 37 0.00 13.87 2.77
N ILE A 38 0.91 13.03 2.27
CA ILE A 38 1.37 13.03 0.89
C ILE A 38 0.85 11.77 0.22
N ARG A 39 0.21 11.91 -0.95
CA ARG A 39 -0.35 10.76 -1.66
C ARG A 39 0.73 10.08 -2.48
N TYR A 40 0.96 8.79 -2.23
CA TYR A 40 1.91 8.02 -3.01
C TYR A 40 1.46 7.90 -4.47
N GLY A 41 2.31 8.34 -5.40
CA GLY A 41 2.12 8.23 -6.83
C GLY A 41 3.26 7.45 -7.46
N SER A 42 2.95 6.32 -8.09
CA SER A 42 3.98 5.43 -8.60
C SER A 42 4.53 5.82 -9.97
N GLU A 43 3.69 6.40 -10.82
CA GLU A 43 3.97 6.59 -12.26
C GLU A 43 3.19 7.82 -12.78
N GLY A 44 3.68 8.44 -13.85
CA GLY A 44 2.99 9.52 -14.57
C GLY A 44 2.70 10.74 -13.71
N SER A 45 1.55 11.38 -13.94
CA SER A 45 1.14 12.61 -13.24
C SER A 45 0.97 12.44 -11.73
N ASP A 46 0.68 11.22 -11.25
CA ASP A 46 0.60 10.96 -9.82
C ASP A 46 1.98 11.00 -9.16
N GLN A 47 3.02 10.49 -9.84
CA GLN A 47 4.40 10.56 -9.37
C GLN A 47 4.91 12.00 -9.33
N GLU A 48 4.59 12.78 -10.36
CA GLU A 48 4.92 14.22 -10.41
C GLU A 48 4.25 14.98 -9.26
N ARG A 49 2.95 14.76 -9.04
CA ARG A 49 2.21 15.38 -7.93
C ARG A 49 2.78 15.01 -6.56
N MET A 50 3.13 13.73 -6.36
CA MET A 50 3.79 13.29 -5.13
C MET A 50 5.15 13.99 -4.94
N ALA A 51 5.95 14.10 -6.01
CA ALA A 51 7.24 14.79 -5.95
C ALA A 51 7.07 16.28 -5.61
N ASP A 52 6.06 16.94 -6.20
CA ASP A 52 5.69 18.32 -5.87
C ASP A 52 5.35 18.48 -4.39
N GLU A 53 4.43 17.65 -3.88
CA GLU A 53 4.00 17.65 -2.47
C GLU A 53 5.20 17.47 -1.51
N ILE A 54 6.11 16.54 -1.81
CA ILE A 54 7.33 16.32 -1.01
C ILE A 54 8.23 17.56 -1.05
N THR A 55 8.50 18.10 -2.23
CA THR A 55 9.39 19.26 -2.37
C THR A 55 8.84 20.52 -1.70
N ASP A 56 7.53 20.72 -1.70
CA ASP A 56 6.87 21.82 -0.98
C ASP A 56 7.03 21.68 0.53
N VAL A 57 6.85 20.48 1.08
CA VAL A 57 7.09 20.20 2.51
C VAL A 57 8.54 20.49 2.90
N LEU A 58 9.51 20.04 2.11
CA LEU A 58 10.93 20.28 2.37
C LEU A 58 11.29 21.78 2.26
N SER A 59 10.70 22.48 1.30
CA SER A 59 10.90 23.93 1.16
C SER A 59 10.37 24.70 2.37
N LYS A 60 9.19 24.33 2.87
CA LYS A 60 8.60 24.93 4.09
C LYS A 60 9.43 24.65 5.34
N ALA A 61 10.18 23.55 5.34
CA ALA A 61 11.14 23.21 6.38
C ALA A 61 12.52 23.89 6.21
N ASN A 62 12.67 24.82 5.25
CA ASN A 62 13.93 25.51 4.93
C ASN A 62 15.09 24.57 4.55
N VAL A 63 14.79 23.46 3.87
CA VAL A 63 15.84 22.61 3.27
C VAL A 63 16.46 23.33 2.08
N ASP A 64 17.79 23.25 1.94
CA ASP A 64 18.50 23.89 0.83
C ASP A 64 17.99 23.41 -0.54
N ARG A 65 17.88 24.36 -1.48
CA ARG A 65 17.34 24.13 -2.82
C ARG A 65 18.08 23.03 -3.58
N GLU A 66 19.40 22.91 -3.38
CA GLU A 66 20.21 21.86 -4.00
C GLU A 66 19.77 20.46 -3.57
N HIS A 67 19.53 20.25 -2.27
CA HIS A 67 19.03 18.98 -1.73
C HIS A 67 17.60 18.69 -2.20
N ILE A 68 16.73 19.70 -2.23
CA ILE A 68 15.37 19.56 -2.75
C ILE A 68 15.40 19.13 -4.22
N GLN A 69 16.25 19.74 -5.03
CA GLN A 69 16.37 19.40 -6.46
C GLN A 69 16.91 17.97 -6.64
N TYR A 70 17.91 17.58 -5.84
CA TYR A 70 18.42 16.21 -5.85
C TYR A 70 17.30 15.20 -5.53
N ILE A 71 16.58 15.41 -4.43
CA ILE A 71 15.47 14.52 -4.01
C ILE A 71 14.39 14.46 -5.09
N ARG A 72 13.99 15.60 -5.66
CA ARG A 72 13.00 15.65 -6.74
C ARG A 72 13.45 14.81 -7.94
N ASN A 73 14.69 15.00 -8.38
CA ASN A 73 15.24 14.25 -9.51
C ASN A 73 15.28 12.76 -9.20
N SER A 74 15.64 12.36 -7.97
CA SER A 74 15.61 10.96 -7.54
C SER A 74 14.19 10.38 -7.52
N LEU A 75 13.20 11.13 -7.03
CA LEU A 75 11.81 10.72 -7.00
C LEU A 75 11.22 10.53 -8.40
N LEU A 76 11.64 11.34 -9.37
CA LEU A 76 11.19 11.28 -10.76
C LEU A 76 12.02 10.31 -11.62
N SER A 77 13.24 9.97 -11.21
CA SER A 77 14.07 8.98 -11.90
C SER A 77 13.46 7.58 -11.80
N SER A 78 13.65 6.76 -12.83
CA SER A 78 13.07 5.42 -12.88
C SER A 78 13.52 4.55 -11.71
N ARG A 79 12.60 3.71 -11.23
CA ARG A 79 12.76 2.84 -10.05
C ARG A 79 14.08 2.07 -10.06
N THR A 80 14.68 1.95 -8.88
CA THR A 80 15.84 1.10 -8.61
C THR A 80 15.68 -0.29 -9.25
N GLU A 81 16.76 -0.83 -9.82
CA GLU A 81 16.80 -2.10 -10.58
C GLU A 81 16.22 -3.32 -9.82
N HIS A 82 16.00 -3.22 -8.51
CA HIS A 82 15.41 -4.27 -7.67
C HIS A 82 13.88 -4.27 -7.62
N SER A 83 13.23 -3.48 -8.46
CA SER A 83 11.78 -3.34 -8.47
C SER A 83 11.10 -4.59 -9.06
N THR A 84 10.38 -5.35 -8.23
CA THR A 84 9.37 -6.34 -8.67
C THR A 84 8.21 -5.73 -9.46
N ALA A 85 8.24 -4.42 -9.77
CA ALA A 85 7.31 -3.80 -10.70
C ALA A 85 7.42 -4.45 -12.09
N GLY A 86 6.28 -4.91 -12.59
CA GLY A 86 6.20 -5.59 -13.89
C GLY A 86 6.48 -7.10 -13.84
N SER A 87 6.81 -7.68 -12.68
CA SER A 87 6.91 -9.14 -12.60
C SER A 87 5.56 -9.80 -12.92
N ALA A 88 5.59 -10.97 -13.58
CA ALA A 88 4.40 -11.73 -13.92
C ALA A 88 3.55 -12.03 -12.67
N ASP A 89 4.20 -12.31 -11.54
CA ASP A 89 3.53 -12.54 -10.26
C ASP A 89 2.80 -11.30 -9.75
N LYS A 90 3.44 -10.13 -9.78
CA LYS A 90 2.78 -8.88 -9.36
C LYS A 90 1.54 -8.62 -10.22
N VAL A 91 1.65 -8.76 -11.53
CA VAL A 91 0.53 -8.58 -12.46
C VAL A 91 -0.59 -9.57 -12.15
N LYS A 92 -0.26 -10.85 -11.94
CA LYS A 92 -1.20 -11.91 -11.57
C LYS A 92 -1.94 -11.59 -10.28
N TYR A 93 -1.24 -11.29 -9.19
CA TYR A 93 -1.87 -11.03 -7.90
C TYR A 93 -2.65 -9.71 -7.88
N MET A 94 -2.17 -8.67 -8.55
CA MET A 94 -2.92 -7.42 -8.72
C MET A 94 -4.24 -7.65 -9.48
N ARG A 95 -4.22 -8.49 -10.51
CA ARG A 95 -5.43 -8.88 -11.24
C ARG A 95 -6.38 -9.66 -10.34
N MET A 96 -5.88 -10.64 -9.58
CA MET A 96 -6.70 -11.40 -8.63
C MET A 96 -7.35 -10.49 -7.59
N ALA A 97 -6.61 -9.55 -7.01
CA ALA A 97 -7.13 -8.61 -6.03
C ALA A 97 -8.20 -7.68 -6.62
N ARG A 98 -7.96 -7.13 -7.82
CA ARG A 98 -8.87 -6.18 -8.47
C ARG A 98 -10.17 -6.81 -8.98
N TYR A 99 -10.13 -8.06 -9.41
CA TYR A 99 -11.27 -8.71 -10.07
C TYR A 99 -11.96 -9.79 -9.22
N SER A 100 -11.46 -10.12 -8.04
CA SER A 100 -12.16 -10.98 -7.09
C SER A 100 -13.07 -10.12 -6.19
N GLU A 101 -14.39 -10.36 -6.27
CA GLU A 101 -15.36 -9.75 -5.36
C GLU A 101 -14.95 -9.97 -3.90
N TYR A 102 -14.61 -11.21 -3.54
CA TYR A 102 -14.25 -11.54 -2.17
C TYR A 102 -13.03 -10.74 -1.71
N ILE A 103 -11.93 -10.78 -2.47
CA ILE A 103 -10.68 -10.13 -2.04
C ILE A 103 -10.89 -8.62 -1.96
N MET A 104 -11.54 -8.02 -2.97
CA MET A 104 -11.83 -6.58 -2.96
C MET A 104 -12.75 -6.20 -1.78
N SER A 105 -13.74 -7.04 -1.44
CA SER A 105 -14.61 -6.80 -0.28
C SER A 105 -13.84 -6.85 1.03
N VAL A 106 -12.86 -7.77 1.18
CA VAL A 106 -12.00 -7.85 2.37
C VAL A 106 -11.10 -6.63 2.47
N ILE A 107 -10.41 -6.24 1.38
CA ILE A 107 -9.57 -5.04 1.33
C ILE A 107 -10.39 -3.78 1.69
N THR A 108 -11.58 -3.64 1.08
CA THR A 108 -12.45 -2.48 1.33
C THR A 108 -12.88 -2.39 2.79
N ARG A 109 -13.25 -3.52 3.42
CA ARG A 109 -13.60 -3.55 4.85
C ARG A 109 -12.40 -3.27 5.74
N MET A 110 -11.24 -3.85 5.43
CA MET A 110 -10.04 -3.70 6.24
C MET A 110 -9.55 -2.25 6.27
N PHE A 111 -9.56 -1.56 5.13
CA PHE A 111 -9.13 -0.16 5.00
C PHE A 111 -10.28 0.85 5.04
N TYR A 112 -11.49 0.46 5.48
CA TYR A 112 -12.69 1.32 5.42
C TYR A 112 -12.47 2.72 6.00
N HIS A 113 -11.87 2.78 7.19
CA HIS A 113 -11.59 4.05 7.86
C HIS A 113 -10.49 4.86 7.17
N ASP A 114 -9.49 4.21 6.59
CA ASP A 114 -8.43 4.88 5.83
C ASP A 114 -9.01 5.58 4.59
N TYR A 115 -9.95 4.96 3.88
CA TYR A 115 -10.63 5.59 2.74
C TYR A 115 -11.29 6.91 3.14
N ILE A 116 -12.02 6.90 4.26
CA ILE A 116 -12.70 8.10 4.78
C ILE A 116 -11.68 9.14 5.24
N LEU A 117 -10.70 8.72 6.04
CA LEU A 117 -9.77 9.62 6.71
C LEU A 117 -8.84 10.35 5.74
N PHE A 118 -8.45 9.69 4.65
CA PHE A 118 -7.54 10.24 3.64
C PHE A 118 -8.27 10.74 2.37
N GLY A 119 -9.60 10.65 2.36
CA GLY A 119 -10.43 11.10 1.24
C GLY A 119 -10.20 10.32 -0.05
N PHE A 120 -9.93 9.02 0.05
CA PHE A 120 -9.84 8.14 -1.12
C PHE A 120 -11.25 7.66 -1.51
N PRO A 121 -11.54 7.51 -2.81
CA PRO A 121 -12.79 6.91 -3.24
C PRO A 121 -12.83 5.44 -2.82
N PHE A 122 -14.02 4.96 -2.45
CA PHE A 122 -14.21 3.54 -2.20
C PHE A 122 -13.97 2.72 -3.48
N PRO A 123 -13.31 1.56 -3.39
CA PRO A 123 -13.13 0.69 -4.55
C PRO A 123 -14.47 0.19 -5.09
N VAL A 124 -14.55 0.03 -6.40
CA VAL A 124 -15.66 -0.70 -7.02
C VAL A 124 -15.46 -2.19 -6.74
N ILE A 125 -16.37 -2.78 -5.98
CA ILE A 125 -16.40 -4.22 -5.77
C ILE A 125 -16.97 -4.87 -7.04
N PRO A 126 -16.20 -5.72 -7.75
CA PRO A 126 -16.73 -6.46 -8.90
C PRO A 126 -17.90 -7.32 -8.45
N ARG A 127 -18.96 -7.41 -9.26
CA ARG A 127 -20.04 -8.37 -8.97
C ARG A 127 -19.49 -9.81 -9.05
N PRO A 128 -20.00 -10.75 -8.26
CA PRO A 128 -19.69 -12.16 -8.45
C PRO A 128 -20.16 -12.58 -9.83
N THR A 129 -19.22 -12.90 -10.73
CA THR A 129 -19.54 -13.58 -12.00
C THR A 129 -19.38 -15.08 -11.87
N GLY A 130 -19.37 -15.63 -10.65
CA GLY A 130 -19.19 -17.05 -10.38
C GLY A 130 -19.27 -17.35 -8.87
N PRO A 131 -19.29 -18.64 -8.49
CA PRO A 131 -19.27 -19.03 -7.08
C PRO A 131 -18.04 -18.43 -6.38
N PRO A 132 -18.11 -18.16 -5.07
CA PRO A 132 -16.98 -17.65 -4.30
C PRO A 132 -15.73 -18.50 -4.60
N PRO A 133 -14.54 -17.89 -4.78
CA PRO A 133 -13.32 -18.67 -4.87
C PRO A 133 -13.28 -19.57 -3.65
N ARG A 134 -13.32 -20.90 -3.85
CA ARG A 134 -13.02 -21.82 -2.77
C ARG A 134 -11.60 -21.48 -2.36
N PHE A 135 -11.43 -20.87 -1.19
CA PHE A 135 -10.11 -20.82 -0.55
C PHE A 135 -9.60 -22.25 -0.60
N ILE A 136 -8.38 -22.42 -1.13
CA ILE A 136 -7.72 -23.72 -1.11
C ILE A 136 -7.84 -24.22 0.33
N GLN A 137 -8.64 -25.28 0.54
CA GLN A 137 -8.60 -26.02 1.78
C GLN A 137 -7.14 -26.48 1.92
N GLU A 138 -6.50 -26.10 3.02
CA GLU A 138 -5.10 -26.41 3.33
C GLU A 138 -4.78 -27.92 3.18
N ASP A 139 -5.81 -28.76 3.13
CA ASP A 139 -5.80 -30.20 2.93
C ASP A 139 -5.24 -30.69 1.57
N THR A 140 -4.94 -29.80 0.62
CA THR A 140 -4.41 -30.22 -0.72
C THR A 140 -2.89 -30.10 -0.89
N LEU A 141 -2.14 -29.77 0.18
CA LEU A 141 -0.66 -29.73 0.15
C LEU A 141 0.01 -30.91 0.86
N ILE A 142 -0.76 -31.94 1.23
CA ILE A 142 -0.22 -33.22 1.73
C ILE A 142 -0.90 -34.36 0.96
N SER A 143 -0.38 -34.66 -0.23
CA SER A 143 -0.50 -35.98 -0.88
C SER A 143 0.72 -36.24 -1.73
#